data_AF-A0A538N0K6-F1
#
_entry.id   AF-A0A538N0K6-F1
#
_cell.length_a   1.000
_cell.length_b   1.000
_cell.length_c   1.000
_cell.angle_alpha   90.00
_cell.angle_beta   90.00
_cell.angle_gamma   90.00
#
_symmetry.space_group_name_H-M   'P 1'
#
loop_
_entity.id
_entity.type
_entity.pdbx_description
1 polymer ?
#
loop_
_entity_poly.entity_id
_entity_poly.type
_entity_poly.pdbx_seq_one_letter_code
_entity_poly.pdbx_strand_id
1 'polypeptide(L)'
;MAVLMTAQIPGGTKEMIDGMRPVLDDITSAKGFIVHGNGASPGGWRVTEMWDTQADFEAWFETSVKPAFPEGGPMPSITFDELNEVVKA
;
A
#
# COMPACT_ATOMS: atom_id res chain seq x y z
N MET A 1 -6.72 -16.09 -1.35
CA MET A 1 -5.31 -16.41 -1.65
C MET A 1 -4.48 -15.15 -1.45
N ALA A 2 -3.15 -15.28 -1.44
CA ALA A 2 -2.28 -14.11 -1.36
C ALA A 2 -2.53 -13.18 -2.54
N VAL A 3 -2.33 -11.88 -2.34
CA VAL A 3 -2.54 -10.86 -3.36
C VAL A 3 -1.35 -9.94 -3.49
N LEU A 4 -1.08 -9.49 -4.71
CA LEU A 4 -0.27 -8.32 -4.99
C LEU A 4 -1.21 -7.11 -5.08
N MET A 5 -1.10 -6.20 -4.13
CA MET A 5 -1.76 -4.91 -4.15
C MET A 5 -0.85 -3.90 -4.85
N THR A 6 -1.38 -3.19 -5.84
CA THR A 6 -0.69 -2.04 -6.46
C THR A 6 -1.51 -0.78 -6.25
N ALA A 7 -0.91 0.23 -5.63
CA ALA A 7 -1.50 1.56 -5.50
C ALA A 7 -0.76 2.55 -6.41
N GLN A 8 -1.49 3.22 -7.29
CA GLN A 8 -0.98 4.31 -8.12
C GLN A 8 -1.47 5.65 -7.55
N ILE A 9 -0.54 6.55 -7.25
CA ILE A 9 -0.81 7.88 -6.70
C ILE A 9 -0.41 8.93 -7.76
N PRO A 10 -1.37 9.43 -8.56
CA PRO A 10 -1.11 10.45 -9.56
C PRO A 10 -0.52 11.72 -8.94
N GLY A 11 0.55 12.24 -9.53
CA GLY A 11 1.25 13.43 -9.03
C GLY A 11 1.99 13.23 -7.70
N GLY A 12 2.02 12.01 -7.15
CA GLY A 12 2.72 11.73 -5.90
C GLY A 12 4.23 11.97 -6.03
N THR A 13 4.79 12.70 -5.06
CA THR A 13 6.23 13.01 -4.97
C THR A 13 6.87 12.26 -3.81
N LYS A 14 8.20 12.22 -3.80
CA LYS A 14 8.97 11.63 -2.70
C LYS A 14 8.64 12.30 -1.36
N GLU A 15 8.57 13.62 -1.33
CA GLU A 15 8.31 14.40 -0.12
C GLU A 15 6.93 14.11 0.47
N MET A 16 5.92 13.95 -0.40
CA MET A 16 4.57 13.58 0.04
C MET A 16 4.54 12.19 0.68
N ILE A 17 5.25 11.22 0.09
CA ILE A 17 5.31 9.85 0.59
C ILE A 17 6.16 9.73 1.85
N ASP A 18 7.27 10.48 1.93
CA ASP A 18 8.07 10.56 3.15
C ASP A 18 7.23 11.11 4.32
N GLY A 19 6.30 12.02 4.06
CA GLY A 19 5.32 12.50 5.05
C GLY A 19 4.32 11.43 5.53
N MET A 20 4.07 10.41 4.72
CA MET A 20 3.20 9.26 5.05
C MET A 20 3.96 8.11 5.72
N ARG A 21 5.29 8.20 5.85
CA ARG A 21 6.13 7.15 6.43
C ARG A 21 5.67 6.67 7.81
N PRO A 22 5.19 7.54 8.74
CA PRO A 22 4.74 7.08 10.05
C PRO A 22 3.58 6.07 10.00
N VAL A 23 2.73 6.12 8.97
CA VAL A 23 1.65 5.14 8.76
C VAL A 23 2.21 3.72 8.52
N LEU A 24 3.40 3.66 7.94
CA LEU A 24 4.09 2.42 7.60
C LEU A 24 5.00 1.92 8.73
N ASP A 25 5.05 2.58 9.89
CA ASP A 25 5.86 2.10 11.02
C ASP A 25 5.29 0.78 11.57
N ASP A 26 3.95 0.67 11.60
CA ASP A 26 3.25 -0.50 12.15
C ASP A 26 2.76 -1.50 11.09
N ILE A 27 2.98 -1.23 9.80
CA ILE A 27 2.50 -2.12 8.71
C ILE A 27 3.02 -3.56 8.86
N THR A 28 4.24 -3.72 9.39
CA THR A 28 4.84 -5.04 9.62
C THR A 28 4.12 -5.87 10.68
N SER A 29 3.34 -5.23 11.55
CA SER A 29 2.50 -5.89 12.55
C SER A 29 1.07 -6.12 12.06
N ALA A 30 0.70 -5.62 10.88
CA ALA A 30 -0.61 -5.83 10.32
C ALA A 30 -0.82 -7.31 9.97
N LYS A 31 -2.00 -7.83 10.31
CA LYS A 31 -2.38 -9.21 9.97
C LYS A 31 -2.22 -9.41 8.46
N GLY A 32 -1.59 -10.51 8.08
CA GLY A 32 -1.44 -10.90 6.67
C GLY A 32 -0.44 -10.06 5.86
N PHE A 33 0.26 -9.08 6.44
CA PHE A 33 1.29 -8.33 5.73
C PHE A 33 2.48 -9.22 5.36
N ILE A 34 3.02 -9.07 4.14
CA ILE A 34 4.19 -9.81 3.67
C ILE A 34 5.33 -8.86 3.31
N VAL A 35 5.09 -7.90 2.42
CA VAL A 35 6.13 -6.99 1.94
C VAL A 35 5.53 -5.66 1.49
N HIS A 36 6.31 -4.60 1.63
CA HIS A 36 6.01 -3.27 1.11
C HIS A 36 7.18 -2.78 0.26
N GLY A 37 6.87 -2.30 -0.94
CA GLY A 37 7.80 -1.60 -1.82
C GLY A 37 7.11 -0.40 -2.43
N ASN A 38 7.85 0.67 -2.66
CA ASN A 38 7.31 1.85 -3.31
C ASN A 38 8.41 2.64 -4.03
N GLY A 39 8.01 3.53 -4.94
CA GLY A 39 8.95 4.39 -5.64
C GLY A 39 8.29 5.31 -6.67
N ALA A 40 9.12 6.20 -7.22
CA ALA A 40 8.72 7.03 -8.34
C ALA A 40 8.30 6.17 -9.54
N SER A 41 7.25 6.61 -10.22
CA SER A 41 6.70 5.96 -11.41
C SER A 41 6.29 7.03 -12.43
N PRO A 42 6.13 6.68 -13.72
CA PRO A 42 5.63 7.64 -14.70
C PRO A 42 4.29 8.25 -14.23
N GLY A 43 4.26 9.57 -14.06
CA GLY A 43 3.05 10.29 -13.64
C GLY A 43 2.77 10.33 -12.14
N GLY A 44 3.69 9.85 -11.28
CA GLY A 44 3.56 10.00 -9.83
C GLY A 44 4.30 8.93 -9.03
N TRP A 45 3.62 8.34 -8.05
CA TRP A 45 4.20 7.33 -7.16
C TRP A 45 3.46 6.02 -7.24
N ARG A 46 4.20 4.91 -7.11
CA ARG A 46 3.63 3.56 -7.06
C ARG A 46 4.01 2.90 -5.75
N VAL A 47 3.03 2.26 -5.12
CA VAL A 47 3.20 1.35 -4.00
C VAL A 47 2.82 -0.04 -4.47
N THR A 48 3.59 -1.05 -4.09
CA THR A 48 3.31 -2.45 -4.31
C THR A 48 3.48 -3.19 -2.99
N GLU A 49 2.46 -3.94 -2.58
CA GLU A 49 2.49 -4.72 -1.35
C GLU A 49 2.00 -6.13 -1.62
N MET A 50 2.49 -7.11 -0.87
CA MET A 50 1.90 -8.44 -0.85
C MET A 50 1.23 -8.69 0.48
N TRP A 51 0.06 -9.33 0.41
CA TRP A 51 -0.76 -9.66 1.56
C TRP A 51 -1.27 -11.10 1.47
N ASP A 52 -1.48 -11.76 2.60
CA ASP A 52 -2.04 -13.12 2.66
C ASP A 52 -3.46 -13.16 2.09
N THR A 53 -4.23 -12.07 2.22
CA THR A 53 -5.54 -11.87 1.60
C THR A 53 -5.80 -10.40 1.26
N GLN A 54 -6.68 -10.13 0.30
CA GLN A 54 -7.19 -8.77 0.04
C GLN A 54 -7.88 -8.15 1.27
N ALA A 55 -8.65 -8.95 2.01
CA ALA A 55 -9.36 -8.46 3.20
C ALA A 55 -8.42 -8.00 4.32
N ASP A 56 -7.24 -8.62 4.44
CA ASP A 56 -6.21 -8.20 5.39
C ASP A 56 -5.64 -6.81 5.04
N PHE A 57 -5.35 -6.56 3.75
CA PHE A 57 -4.97 -5.22 3.27
C PHE A 57 -6.09 -4.21 3.52
N GLU A 58 -7.33 -4.53 3.14
CA GLU A 58 -8.46 -3.60 3.25
C GLU A 58 -8.66 -3.19 4.72
N ALA A 59 -8.60 -4.14 5.65
CA ALA A 59 -8.71 -3.84 7.08
C ALA A 59 -7.61 -2.89 7.56
N TRP A 60 -6.35 -3.10 7.13
CA TRP A 60 -5.25 -2.20 7.44
C TRP A 60 -5.41 -0.81 6.78
N PHE A 61 -5.82 -0.78 5.51
CA PHE A 61 -6.01 0.45 4.76
C PHE A 61 -7.09 1.35 5.37
N GLU A 62 -8.24 0.77 5.75
CA GLU A 62 -9.33 1.51 6.40
C GLU A 62 -8.92 2.09 7.76
N THR A 63 -8.16 1.34 8.55
CA THR A 63 -7.86 1.68 9.95
C THR A 63 -6.61 2.53 10.13
N SER A 64 -5.60 2.34 9.27
CA SER A 64 -4.30 3.01 9.40
C SER A 64 -4.06 4.05 8.31
N VAL A 65 -4.44 3.76 7.06
CA VAL A 65 -4.06 4.57 5.91
C VAL A 65 -5.07 5.69 5.63
N LYS A 66 -6.36 5.36 5.46
CA LYS A 66 -7.39 6.35 5.17
C LYS A 66 -7.44 7.53 6.15
N PRO A 67 -7.31 7.34 7.47
CA PRO A 67 -7.33 8.46 8.42
C PRO A 67 -6.13 9.40 8.28
N ALA A 68 -5.03 8.94 7.68
CA ALA A 68 -3.83 9.74 7.45
C ALA A 68 -3.87 10.54 6.15
N PHE A 69 -4.79 10.23 5.23
CA PHE A 69 -4.99 11.04 4.03
C PHE A 69 -5.69 12.36 4.40
N PRO A 70 -5.17 13.52 3.95
CA PRO A 70 -5.87 14.78 4.14
C PRO A 70 -7.23 14.73 3.44
N GLU A 71 -8.25 15.31 4.07
CA GLU A 71 -9.60 15.35 3.51
C GLU A 71 -9.57 16.04 2.12
N GLY A 72 -10.04 15.34 1.09
CA GLY A 72 -10.00 15.81 -0.30
C GLY A 72 -8.66 15.63 -1.03
N GLY A 73 -7.67 14.97 -0.43
CA GLY A 73 -6.42 14.58 -1.09
C GLY A 73 -6.62 13.55 -2.22
N PRO A 74 -5.66 13.42 -3.15
CA PRO A 74 -5.74 12.44 -4.22
C PRO A 74 -5.66 11.02 -3.63
N MET A 75 -6.78 10.31 -3.69
CA MET A 75 -6.82 8.90 -3.29
C MET A 75 -6.06 8.04 -4.30
N PRO A 76 -5.31 7.03 -3.85
CA PRO A 76 -4.67 6.08 -4.75
C PRO A 76 -5.73 5.29 -5.53
N SER A 77 -5.43 4.98 -6.78
CA SER A 77 -6.11 3.89 -7.49
C SER A 77 -5.44 2.58 -7.08
N ILE A 78 -6.23 1.65 -6.54
CA ILE A 78 -5.75 0.37 -6.01
C ILE A 78 -6.26 -0.77 -6.90
N THR A 79 -5.37 -1.69 -7.25
CA THR A 79 -5.69 -2.95 -7.94
C THR A 79 -5.11 -4.13 -7.19
N PHE A 80 -5.72 -5.30 -7.39
CA PHE A 80 -5.27 -6.57 -6.80
C PHE A 80 -5.09 -7.62 -7.88
N ASP A 81 -3.97 -8.31 -7.84
CA ASP A 81 -3.71 -9.52 -8.59
C ASP A 81 -3.60 -10.70 -7.63
N GLU A 82 -4.35 -11.77 -7.88
CA GLU A 82 -4.23 -13.00 -7.09
C GLU A 82 -2.89 -13.68 -7.38
N LEU A 83 -2.17 -14.04 -6.32
CA LEU A 83 -0.89 -14.73 -6.40
C LEU A 83 -1.10 -16.22 -6.19
N ASN A 84 -0.64 -17.03 -7.15
CA ASN A 84 -0.65 -18.48 -7.05
C ASN A 84 0.32 -18.99 -5.96
N GLU A 85 1.45 -18.32 -5.76
CA GLU A 85 2.43 -18.63 -4.72
C GLU A 85 3.21 -17.38 -4.27
N VAL A 86 3.74 -17.44 -3.05
CA VAL A 86 4.67 -16.44 -2.50
C VAL A 86 5.85 -17.17 -1.87
N VAL A 87 7.05 -16.96 -2.41
CA VAL A 87 8.30 -17.52 -1.89
C VAL A 87 8.99 -16.48 -1.00
N LYS A 88 9.31 -16.85 0.24
CA LYS A 88 9.98 -15.99 1.24
C LYS A 88 11.40 -16.52 1.48
N ALA A 89 12.33 -15.61 1.79
CA ALA A 89 13.74 -15.92 2.08
C ALA A 89 13.94 -16.56 3.46
#